data_AF-A0A537E071-F1
#
_entry.id   AF-A0A537E071-F1
#
_cell.length_a   1.000
_cell.length_b   1.000
_cell.length_c   1.000
_cell.angle_alpha   90.00
_cell.angle_beta   90.00
_cell.angle_gamma   90.00
#
_symmetry.space_group_name_H-M   'P 1'
#
loop_
_entity.id
_entity.type
_entity.pdbx_description
1 polymer ?
#
loop_
_entity_poly.entity_id
_entity_poly.type
_entity_poly.pdbx_seq_one_letter_code
_entity_poly.pdbx_strand_id
1 'polypeptide(L)'
;MHSTRAVHSMMDEDLQVATHKSIIKTLGRQYTDAAQFFVELVVNSWMWGEATRVEIKISDSGSQIEYEEWGHGMDLDGLREFLTKGKTTGEGFSPKYKRPIRESYGMGSLAWLNLGRELELQVHKGRFDRTIMLTESLIDRHWAPTDQSTWKPLRVIQAPLEHDGLRIRIRSLTKKTDPAEVRRALLARANVLALRGYGPFEVSVNGEPVKPEELRGATLLPVNIATEYGKIIGEVLILPISKTRAGISEAGMSVQQKHITCLQHQFFGLDQYRIHGLSRIQGWVNADFLRRLPGGNDFERDSAQWRLFEKAMRGFVRNRVYKFLRQTASRRELRSIQYLNREIAERLRRSLRRNIEIISKAMIRTKAPSPASQASHHVAKRETGSGRMKDRKSKTHSRDATRSVIRLKDQVLAFDIAHGGDRG
;
A
#
# COMPACT_ATOMS: atom_id res chain seq x y z
N MET A 1 40.64 6.65 -14.92
CA MET A 1 41.35 6.57 -13.63
C MET A 1 40.42 7.07 -12.52
N HIS A 2 39.76 6.19 -11.79
CA HIS A 2 39.01 6.56 -10.60
C HIS A 2 39.89 6.28 -9.38
N SER A 3 40.34 7.36 -8.75
CA SER A 3 41.08 7.31 -7.49
C SER A 3 40.15 6.78 -6.41
N THR A 4 40.38 5.54 -6.00
CA THR A 4 39.79 4.94 -4.80
C THR A 4 40.37 5.69 -3.60
N ARG A 5 39.72 6.78 -3.19
CA ARG A 5 40.05 7.46 -1.94
C ARG A 5 39.84 6.42 -0.84
N ALA A 6 40.92 5.98 -0.20
CA ALA A 6 40.85 5.02 0.88
C ALA A 6 39.97 5.60 1.99
N VAL A 7 38.76 5.07 2.11
CA VAL A 7 37.84 5.42 3.17
C VAL A 7 38.39 4.76 4.43
N HIS A 8 39.06 5.53 5.30
CA HIS A 8 39.47 5.02 6.60
C HIS A 8 38.22 4.74 7.43
N SER A 9 37.89 3.45 7.56
CA SER A 9 36.85 2.95 8.45
C SER A 9 37.48 2.29 9.67
N MET A 10 36.95 2.57 10.84
CA MET A 10 37.34 1.94 12.12
C MET A 10 36.08 1.49 12.87
N MET A 11 36.22 0.60 13.85
CA MET A 11 35.08 0.34 14.75
C MET A 11 34.73 1.60 15.52
N ASP A 12 33.44 1.88 15.68
CA ASP A 12 32.98 2.96 16.52
C ASP A 12 32.97 2.52 18.00
N GLU A 13 34.02 2.87 18.74
CA GLU A 13 34.17 2.48 20.14
C GLU A 13 33.14 3.13 21.08
N ASP A 14 32.57 4.28 20.68
CA ASP A 14 31.61 5.05 21.50
C ASP A 14 30.15 4.61 21.26
N LEU A 15 29.91 3.81 20.21
CA LEU A 15 28.57 3.43 19.75
C LEU A 15 28.35 1.92 19.84
N GLN A 16 27.79 1.49 20.97
CA GLN A 16 27.27 0.13 21.13
C GLN A 16 25.75 0.11 20.90
N VAL A 17 25.30 -0.76 19.98
CA VAL A 17 23.90 -0.92 19.61
C VAL A 17 23.37 -2.23 20.19
N ALA A 18 22.21 -2.18 20.86
CA ALA A 18 21.56 -3.35 21.45
C ALA A 18 20.38 -3.81 20.59
N THR A 19 20.62 -4.68 19.61
CA THR A 19 19.57 -5.26 18.75
C THR A 19 19.96 -6.67 18.37
N HIS A 20 19.08 -7.66 18.50
CA HIS A 20 19.41 -9.03 18.09
C HIS A 20 19.52 -9.18 16.56
N LYS A 21 20.53 -9.90 16.07
CA LYS A 21 20.78 -10.09 14.62
C LYS A 21 19.59 -10.66 13.85
N SER A 22 18.91 -11.64 14.43
CA SER A 22 17.73 -12.25 13.80
C SER A 22 16.61 -11.22 13.58
N ILE A 23 16.48 -10.22 14.45
CA ILE A 23 15.50 -9.13 14.33
C ILE A 23 15.84 -8.25 13.13
N ILE A 24 17.11 -7.87 12.98
CA ILE A 24 17.58 -7.07 11.84
C ILE A 24 17.30 -7.78 10.51
N LYS A 25 17.67 -9.08 10.40
CA LYS A 25 17.47 -9.85 9.16
C LYS A 25 16.01 -10.16 8.89
N THR A 26 15.23 -10.50 9.92
CA THR A 26 13.82 -10.88 9.76
C THR A 26 12.98 -9.64 9.43
N LEU A 27 13.08 -8.59 10.25
CA LEU A 27 12.30 -7.36 10.03
C LEU A 27 12.76 -6.59 8.81
N GLY A 28 14.07 -6.50 8.58
CA GLY A 28 14.62 -5.80 7.43
C GLY A 28 14.14 -6.39 6.10
N ARG A 29 13.81 -7.69 6.07
CA ARG A 29 13.28 -8.39 4.90
C ARG A 29 11.76 -8.44 4.80
N GLN A 30 11.02 -8.15 5.87
CA GLN A 30 9.55 -8.16 5.87
C GLN A 30 8.91 -7.08 4.99
N TYR A 31 9.63 -5.99 4.68
CA TYR A 31 9.11 -4.90 3.86
C TYR A 31 9.12 -5.25 2.36
N THR A 32 8.01 -5.77 1.84
CA THR A 32 7.92 -6.18 0.42
C THR A 32 8.13 -5.01 -0.55
N ASP A 33 7.61 -3.84 -0.19
CA ASP A 33 7.62 -2.60 -0.97
C ASP A 33 8.79 -1.67 -0.58
N ALA A 34 9.65 -1.38 -1.56
CA ALA A 34 10.76 -0.44 -1.46
C ALA A 34 10.30 0.97 -1.05
N ALA A 35 9.12 1.39 -1.51
CA ALA A 35 8.59 2.71 -1.26
C ALA A 35 8.18 2.93 0.20
N GLN A 36 7.82 1.85 0.92
CA GLN A 36 7.48 1.91 2.34
C GLN A 36 8.65 2.41 3.20
N PHE A 37 9.89 2.06 2.85
CA PHE A 37 11.06 2.56 3.56
C PHE A 37 11.13 4.10 3.53
N PHE A 38 10.91 4.70 2.36
CA PHE A 38 10.91 6.16 2.23
C PHE A 38 9.73 6.81 2.94
N VAL A 39 8.55 6.19 2.91
CA VAL A 39 7.39 6.66 3.68
C VAL A 39 7.73 6.73 5.18
N GLU A 40 8.30 5.67 5.74
CA GLU A 40 8.70 5.64 7.16
C GLU A 40 9.75 6.70 7.48
N LEU A 41 10.79 6.87 6.64
CA LEU A 41 11.81 7.89 6.85
C LEU A 41 11.24 9.31 6.79
N VAL A 42 10.48 9.64 5.75
CA VAL A 42 9.85 10.96 5.60
C VAL A 42 8.94 11.26 6.79
N VAL A 43 8.12 10.30 7.22
CA VAL A 43 7.25 10.45 8.38
C VAL A 43 8.07 10.65 9.67
N ASN A 44 9.16 9.90 9.86
CA ASN A 44 10.01 10.03 11.05
C ASN A 44 10.76 11.36 11.07
N SER A 45 11.26 11.83 9.93
CA SER A 45 11.88 13.15 9.78
C SER A 45 10.93 14.26 10.20
N TRP A 46 9.65 14.11 9.84
CA TRP A 46 8.64 15.09 10.16
C TRP A 46 8.29 15.05 11.65
N MET A 47 7.93 13.88 12.19
CA MET A 47 7.49 13.74 13.59
C MET A 47 8.62 14.01 14.59
N TRP A 48 9.74 13.31 14.42
CA TRP A 48 10.84 13.26 15.39
C TRP A 48 11.96 14.21 15.02
N GLY A 49 12.37 14.24 13.76
CA GLY A 49 13.45 15.08 13.26
C GLY A 49 13.08 16.57 13.18
N GLU A 50 11.79 16.90 13.33
CA GLU A 50 11.24 18.24 13.08
C GLU A 50 11.74 18.85 11.76
N ALA A 51 11.94 17.99 10.77
CA ALA A 51 12.54 18.37 9.50
C ALA A 51 11.67 19.39 8.77
N THR A 52 12.32 20.27 8.04
CA THR A 52 11.67 21.27 7.17
C THR A 52 11.74 20.88 5.71
N ARG A 53 12.67 19.99 5.37
CA ARG A 53 12.91 19.52 4.01
C ARG A 53 13.38 18.07 4.05
N VAL A 54 12.97 17.31 3.04
CA VAL A 54 13.51 16.00 2.68
C VAL A 54 13.77 15.94 1.18
N GLU A 55 14.93 15.41 0.82
CA GLU A 55 15.31 15.08 -0.55
C GLU A 55 15.58 13.59 -0.68
N ILE A 56 15.02 12.99 -1.72
CA ILE A 56 15.34 11.61 -2.12
C ILE A 56 15.92 11.67 -3.52
N LYS A 57 17.13 11.16 -3.71
CA LYS A 57 17.82 11.07 -5.00
C LYS A 57 18.08 9.61 -5.33
N ILE A 58 17.44 9.12 -6.37
CA ILE A 58 17.61 7.78 -6.91
C ILE A 58 18.42 7.92 -8.20
N SER A 59 19.58 7.28 -8.28
CA SER A 59 20.45 7.42 -9.46
C SER A 59 19.84 6.75 -10.69
N ASP A 60 19.97 7.37 -11.86
CA ASP A 60 19.48 6.79 -13.13
C ASP A 60 20.16 5.46 -13.47
N SER A 61 21.43 5.32 -13.05
CA SER A 61 22.20 4.07 -13.14
C SER A 61 21.64 2.96 -12.27
N GLY A 62 20.78 3.25 -11.30
CA GLY A 62 20.31 2.30 -10.29
C GLY A 62 21.42 1.81 -9.34
N SER A 63 22.53 2.55 -9.22
CA SER A 63 23.67 2.17 -8.39
C SER A 63 23.54 2.61 -6.94
N GLN A 64 22.81 3.70 -6.67
CA GLN A 64 22.66 4.24 -5.33
C GLN A 64 21.34 5.01 -5.13
N ILE A 65 20.94 5.11 -3.87
CA ILE A 65 19.88 6.00 -3.41
C ILE A 65 20.45 6.85 -2.28
N GLU A 66 20.18 8.13 -2.32
CA GLU A 66 20.48 9.09 -1.26
C GLU A 66 19.17 9.66 -0.70
N TYR A 67 19.06 9.71 0.62
CA TYR A 67 18.01 10.40 1.35
C TYR A 67 18.68 11.44 2.24
N GLU A 68 18.16 12.65 2.28
CA GLU A 68 18.69 13.72 3.13
C GLU A 68 17.54 14.52 3.73
N GLU A 69 17.64 14.82 5.02
CA GLU A 69 16.66 15.63 5.74
C GLU A 69 17.32 16.80 6.47
N TRP A 70 16.60 17.92 6.52
CA TRP A 70 16.99 19.16 7.21
C TRP A 70 16.17 19.30 8.49
N GLY A 71 16.63 18.62 9.54
CA GLY A 71 15.99 18.56 10.86
C GLY A 71 16.90 19.04 11.98
N HIS A 72 16.64 18.61 13.21
CA HIS A 72 17.52 18.93 14.36
C HIS A 72 18.72 17.98 14.51
N GLY A 73 18.80 16.95 13.67
CA GLY A 73 19.90 16.00 13.68
C GLY A 73 19.84 15.00 14.83
N MET A 74 20.99 14.38 15.13
CA MET A 74 21.15 13.45 16.24
C MET A 74 22.51 13.64 16.87
N ASP A 75 22.57 13.57 18.20
CA ASP A 75 23.81 13.36 18.96
C ASP A 75 24.09 11.86 19.08
N LEU A 76 25.09 11.48 19.88
CA LEU A 76 25.48 10.08 20.08
C LEU A 76 24.33 9.24 20.65
N ASP A 77 23.56 9.79 21.59
CA ASP A 77 22.45 9.09 22.22
C ASP A 77 21.29 8.91 21.24
N GLY A 78 20.93 9.97 20.50
CA GLY A 78 19.92 9.90 19.44
C GLY A 78 20.31 8.90 18.34
N LEU A 79 21.59 8.86 17.93
CA LEU A 79 22.08 7.89 16.96
C LEU A 79 22.02 6.45 17.51
N ARG A 80 22.37 6.25 18.79
CA ARG A 80 22.25 4.95 19.46
C ARG A 80 20.80 4.49 19.51
N GLU A 81 19.87 5.38 19.85
CA GLU A 81 18.43 5.09 19.84
C GLU A 81 17.92 4.79 18.43
N PHE A 82 18.34 5.54 17.43
CA PHE A 82 17.98 5.30 16.03
C PHE A 82 18.41 3.93 15.54
N LEU A 83 19.55 3.40 16.00
CA LEU A 83 20.06 2.08 15.64
C LEU A 83 19.53 0.95 16.53
N THR A 84 19.13 1.26 17.77
CA THR A 84 18.54 0.31 18.71
C THR A 84 17.09 0.02 18.31
N LYS A 85 16.69 -1.25 18.26
CA LYS A 85 15.35 -1.68 17.78
C LYS A 85 14.57 -2.38 18.88
N GLY A 86 13.24 -2.30 18.80
CA GLY A 86 12.35 -2.97 19.74
C GLY A 86 12.04 -2.17 21.01
N LYS A 87 12.43 -0.89 21.09
CA LYS A 87 11.91 0.03 22.11
C LYS A 87 10.66 0.72 21.57
N THR A 88 9.59 0.74 22.35
CA THR A 88 8.42 1.58 22.09
C THR A 88 8.73 3.02 22.49
N THR A 89 8.31 3.94 21.64
CA THR A 89 8.37 5.38 21.92
C THR A 89 7.00 5.85 22.39
N GLY A 90 6.95 6.79 23.32
CA GLY A 90 5.70 7.37 23.80
C GLY A 90 4.97 8.18 22.72
N GLU A 91 3.69 8.40 22.94
CA GLU A 91 2.91 9.36 22.15
C GLU A 91 3.10 10.79 22.68
N GLY A 92 2.89 11.80 21.83
CA GLY A 92 2.97 13.20 22.26
C GLY A 92 3.00 14.17 21.09
N PHE A 93 3.72 15.28 21.29
CA PHE A 93 3.91 16.30 20.27
C PHE A 93 5.37 16.72 20.19
N SER A 94 5.84 16.99 18.98
CA SER A 94 7.20 17.49 18.76
C SER A 94 7.38 18.88 19.43
N PRO A 95 8.58 19.21 19.95
CA PRO A 95 8.77 20.41 20.75
C PRO A 95 8.47 21.73 20.02
N LYS A 96 8.99 21.91 18.80
CA LYS A 96 8.93 23.17 18.03
C LYS A 96 7.63 23.33 17.26
N TYR A 97 7.29 22.34 16.44
CA TYR A 97 6.17 22.42 15.48
C TYR A 97 4.87 21.79 15.98
N LYS A 98 4.88 21.21 17.20
CA LYS A 98 3.73 20.51 17.80
C LYS A 98 3.15 19.45 16.86
N ARG A 99 4.02 18.73 16.15
CA ARG A 99 3.63 17.66 15.25
C ARG A 99 3.21 16.45 16.08
N PRO A 100 2.05 15.83 15.82
CA PRO A 100 1.62 14.64 16.55
C PRO A 100 2.62 13.51 16.38
N ILE A 101 3.13 13.03 17.50
CA ILE A 101 4.05 11.91 17.58
C ILE A 101 3.24 10.64 17.83
N ARG A 102 3.49 9.63 17.00
CA ARG A 102 2.93 8.29 17.17
C ARG A 102 3.89 7.38 17.92
N GLU A 103 3.34 6.39 18.58
CA GLU A 103 4.10 5.23 19.01
C GLU A 103 4.78 4.56 17.79
N SER A 104 6.08 4.33 17.92
CA SER A 104 6.91 3.63 16.96
C SER A 104 7.66 2.49 17.64
N TYR A 105 7.75 1.36 16.93
CA TYR A 105 8.53 0.18 17.34
C TYR A 105 10.00 0.25 16.86
N GLY A 106 10.40 1.36 16.21
CA GLY A 106 11.76 1.57 15.70
C GLY A 106 12.16 0.71 14.50
N MET A 107 11.27 -0.15 13.99
CA MET A 107 11.63 -1.18 12.98
C MET A 107 11.80 -0.64 11.55
N GLY A 108 11.15 0.49 11.22
CA GLY A 108 11.09 1.00 9.84
C GLY A 108 12.44 1.31 9.20
N SER A 109 13.43 1.78 9.98
CA SER A 109 14.74 2.09 9.42
C SER A 109 15.59 0.87 9.08
N LEU A 110 15.17 -0.35 9.43
CA LEU A 110 15.82 -1.60 9.00
C LEU A 110 15.44 -2.05 7.58
N ALA A 111 14.39 -1.46 6.98
CA ALA A 111 13.90 -1.87 5.68
C ALA A 111 14.89 -1.61 4.52
N TRP A 112 15.98 -0.88 4.78
CA TRP A 112 17.05 -0.65 3.80
C TRP A 112 17.68 -1.95 3.27
N LEU A 113 17.67 -3.03 4.05
CA LEU A 113 18.19 -4.34 3.65
C LEU A 113 17.42 -4.94 2.45
N ASN A 114 16.21 -4.45 2.19
CA ASN A 114 15.44 -4.80 0.98
C ASN A 114 15.78 -3.94 -0.23
N LEU A 115 16.54 -2.87 -0.06
CA LEU A 115 16.93 -1.94 -1.12
C LEU A 115 18.37 -2.18 -1.58
N GLY A 116 19.30 -2.46 -0.66
CA GLY A 116 20.71 -2.63 -0.97
C GLY A 116 21.49 -3.39 0.10
N ARG A 117 22.80 -3.48 -0.11
CA ARG A 117 23.72 -4.27 0.74
C ARG A 117 24.60 -3.42 1.67
N GLU A 118 24.65 -2.12 1.39
CA GLU A 118 25.44 -1.14 2.12
C GLU A 118 24.56 0.07 2.45
N LEU A 119 24.64 0.53 3.70
CA LEU A 119 23.96 1.69 4.23
C LEU A 119 24.98 2.57 4.94
N GLU A 120 25.13 3.80 4.45
CA GLU A 120 25.87 4.86 5.11
C GLU A 120 24.87 5.80 5.79
N LEU A 121 25.09 6.10 7.07
CA LEU A 121 24.30 7.03 7.88
C LEU A 121 25.22 8.15 8.34
N GLN A 122 24.99 9.36 7.86
CA GLN A 122 25.72 10.55 8.25
C GLN A 122 24.78 11.45 9.06
N VAL A 123 25.12 11.72 10.31
CA VAL A 123 24.35 12.59 11.22
C VAL A 123 25.16 13.80 11.62
N HIS A 124 24.49 14.94 11.71
CA HIS A 124 25.06 16.20 12.18
C HIS A 124 24.09 16.88 13.16
N LYS A 125 24.60 17.34 14.30
CA LYS A 125 23.89 18.17 15.29
C LYS A 125 24.84 19.14 15.96
N GLY A 126 24.85 20.39 15.54
CA GLY A 126 25.70 21.45 16.07
C GLY A 126 27.19 21.17 15.89
N ARG A 127 27.85 20.60 16.90
CA ARG A 127 29.27 20.22 16.85
C ARG A 127 29.49 18.70 16.77
N PHE A 128 28.40 17.93 16.79
CA PHE A 128 28.47 16.48 16.73
C PHE A 128 28.33 16.02 15.29
N ASP A 129 29.29 15.21 14.85
CA ASP A 129 29.35 14.61 13.52
C ASP A 129 29.70 13.14 13.62
N ARG A 130 28.87 12.29 13.01
CA ARG A 130 29.16 10.86 12.91
C ARG A 130 28.72 10.32 11.57
N THR A 131 29.61 9.59 10.90
CA THR A 131 29.24 8.77 9.75
C THR A 131 29.44 7.31 10.09
N ILE A 132 28.39 6.53 9.93
CA ILE A 132 28.34 5.11 10.24
C ILE A 132 28.09 4.32 8.96
N MET A 133 28.87 3.27 8.73
CA MET A 133 28.69 2.33 7.64
C MET A 133 28.20 0.99 8.16
N LEU A 134 27.07 0.55 7.62
CA LEU A 134 26.46 -0.75 7.87
C LEU A 134 26.45 -1.54 6.58
N THR A 135 26.99 -2.76 6.63
CA THR A 135 26.94 -3.69 5.50
C THR A 135 26.39 -5.01 5.97
N GLU A 136 25.74 -5.75 5.07
CA GLU A 136 25.25 -7.10 5.40
C GLU A 136 26.39 -8.00 5.90
N SER A 137 27.59 -7.84 5.35
CA SER A 137 28.78 -8.59 5.78
C SER A 137 29.25 -8.24 7.20
N LEU A 138 29.04 -7.00 7.67
CA LEU A 138 29.38 -6.60 9.05
C LEU A 138 28.40 -7.21 10.05
N ILE A 139 27.11 -7.22 9.70
CA ILE A 139 26.06 -7.90 10.47
C ILE A 139 26.38 -9.40 10.60
N ASP A 140 27.05 -9.99 9.60
CA ASP A 140 27.47 -11.38 9.64
C ASP A 140 28.80 -11.64 10.34
N ARG A 141 29.81 -10.77 10.18
CA ARG A 141 31.18 -10.98 10.68
C ARG A 141 31.45 -10.49 12.10
N HIS A 142 30.83 -9.40 12.54
CA HIS A 142 31.16 -8.78 13.83
C HIS A 142 30.22 -9.17 14.97
N TRP A 143 29.44 -10.22 14.77
CA TRP A 143 28.65 -10.82 15.82
C TRP A 143 29.51 -11.84 16.57
N ALA A 144 29.79 -11.62 17.85
CA ALA A 144 30.43 -12.64 18.67
C ALA A 144 29.55 -13.92 18.65
N PRO A 145 30.13 -15.13 18.56
CA PRO A 145 29.33 -16.37 18.59
C PRO A 145 28.45 -16.50 19.84
N THR A 146 28.82 -15.80 20.93
CA THR A 146 28.25 -15.92 22.27
C THR A 146 27.33 -14.76 22.68
N ASP A 147 27.63 -13.50 22.33
CA ASP A 147 26.70 -12.38 22.57
C ASP A 147 26.04 -11.97 21.26
N GLN A 148 24.78 -12.41 21.11
CA GLN A 148 23.99 -12.09 19.94
C GLN A 148 23.11 -10.85 20.05
N SER A 149 23.33 -9.99 21.05
CA SER A 149 22.42 -8.91 21.40
C SER A 149 23.03 -7.53 21.26
N THR A 150 24.36 -7.41 21.23
CA THR A 150 25.06 -6.13 21.09
C THR A 150 26.09 -6.13 19.96
N TRP A 151 26.32 -4.97 19.34
CA TRP A 151 27.30 -4.81 18.27
C TRP A 151 27.78 -3.36 18.12
N LYS A 152 28.96 -3.20 17.51
CA LYS A 152 29.57 -1.90 17.19
C LYS A 152 29.61 -1.71 15.66
N PRO A 153 29.11 -0.58 15.12
CA PRO A 153 29.15 -0.34 13.70
C PRO A 153 30.51 0.21 13.26
N LEU A 154 30.75 0.31 11.95
CA LEU A 154 31.95 0.96 11.44
C LEU A 154 31.74 2.48 11.39
N ARG A 155 32.64 3.23 12.01
CA ARG A 155 32.77 4.67 11.81
C ARG A 155 33.58 4.95 10.55
N VAL A 156 33.08 5.86 9.74
CA VAL A 156 33.77 6.42 8.58
C VAL A 156 34.06 7.89 8.88
N ILE A 157 35.28 8.34 8.57
CA ILE A 157 35.64 9.76 8.69
C ILE A 157 35.25 10.47 7.40
N GLN A 158 34.30 11.41 7.50
CA GLN A 158 33.85 12.27 6.40
C GLN A 158 33.75 13.72 6.89
N ALA A 159 33.73 14.66 5.96
CA ALA A 159 33.40 16.04 6.27
C ALA A 159 31.97 16.12 6.85
N PRO A 160 31.73 17.01 7.84
CA PRO A 160 30.39 17.29 8.37
C PRO A 160 29.35 17.60 7.28
N LEU A 161 28.07 17.42 7.61
CA LEU A 161 27.01 18.03 6.82
C LEU A 161 27.05 19.55 7.01
N GLU A 162 26.58 20.29 6.01
CA GLU A 162 26.49 21.76 6.09
C GLU A 162 25.26 22.22 6.91
N HIS A 163 24.47 21.28 7.44
CA HIS A 163 23.27 21.54 8.22
C HIS A 163 23.00 20.40 9.21
N ASP A 164 22.22 20.71 10.24
CA ASP A 164 21.68 19.69 11.15
C ASP A 164 20.74 18.75 10.41
N GLY A 165 20.82 17.46 10.71
CA GLY A 165 19.97 16.46 10.08
C GLY A 165 20.65 15.11 9.91
N LEU A 166 20.15 14.40 8.91
CA LEU A 166 20.53 13.03 8.59
C LEU A 166 20.63 12.89 7.07
N ARG A 167 21.74 12.33 6.62
CA ARG A 167 21.90 11.83 5.26
C ARG A 167 22.09 10.31 5.30
N ILE A 168 21.36 9.62 4.44
CA ILE A 168 21.43 8.18 4.26
C ILE A 168 21.84 7.90 2.82
N ARG A 169 22.82 7.01 2.63
CA ARG A 169 23.15 6.47 1.30
C ARG A 169 23.03 4.96 1.30
N ILE A 170 22.24 4.44 0.36
CA ILE A 170 22.11 3.01 0.13
C ILE A 170 22.82 2.68 -1.18
N ARG A 171 23.76 1.73 -1.14
CA ARG A 171 24.53 1.28 -2.30
C ARG A 171 24.34 -0.22 -2.52
N SER A 172 24.87 -0.68 -3.65
CA SER A 172 24.80 -2.09 -4.04
C SER A 172 23.33 -2.54 -4.06
N LEU A 173 22.51 -1.79 -4.81
CA LEU A 173 21.06 -1.96 -4.82
C LEU A 173 20.68 -3.36 -5.32
N THR A 174 19.74 -4.00 -4.64
CA THR A 174 19.22 -5.33 -4.98
C THR A 174 17.90 -5.27 -5.73
N LYS A 175 17.24 -4.11 -5.71
CA LYS A 175 15.99 -3.83 -6.41
C LYS A 175 16.10 -2.51 -7.17
N LYS A 176 15.53 -2.48 -8.38
CA LYS A 176 15.31 -1.21 -9.08
C LYS A 176 14.22 -0.43 -8.36
N THR A 177 14.49 0.84 -8.07
CA THR A 177 13.52 1.74 -7.43
C THR A 177 13.06 2.77 -8.47
N ASP A 178 11.76 2.86 -8.72
CA ASP A 178 11.19 3.87 -9.61
C ASP A 178 10.87 5.16 -8.83
N PRO A 179 11.48 6.30 -9.18
CA PRO A 179 11.16 7.59 -8.55
C PRO A 179 9.66 7.93 -8.58
N ALA A 180 8.95 7.58 -9.65
CA ALA A 180 7.52 7.86 -9.75
C ALA A 180 6.69 7.02 -8.78
N GLU A 181 7.09 5.76 -8.56
CA GLU A 181 6.48 4.89 -7.56
C GLU A 181 6.70 5.42 -6.13
N VAL A 182 7.92 5.88 -5.81
CA VAL A 182 8.22 6.51 -4.52
C VAL A 182 7.36 7.76 -4.31
N ARG A 183 7.23 8.63 -5.32
CA ARG A 183 6.34 9.81 -5.23
C ARG A 183 4.88 9.42 -4.99
N ARG A 184 4.36 8.42 -5.72
CA ARG A 184 2.99 7.90 -5.54
C ARG A 184 2.80 7.35 -4.13
N ALA A 185 3.74 6.58 -3.61
CA ALA A 185 3.66 6.01 -2.27
C ALA A 185 3.68 7.10 -1.18
N LEU A 186 4.54 8.12 -1.32
CA LEU A 186 4.59 9.25 -0.39
C LEU A 186 3.27 10.02 -0.36
N LEU A 187 2.66 10.29 -1.51
CA LEU A 187 1.34 10.93 -1.58
C LEU A 187 0.26 10.06 -0.94
N ALA A 188 0.26 8.77 -1.22
CA ALA A 188 -0.78 7.86 -0.77
C ALA A 188 -0.67 7.53 0.73
N ARG A 189 0.56 7.48 1.27
CA ARG A 189 0.83 6.93 2.61
C ARG A 189 1.29 7.94 3.65
N ALA A 190 2.06 8.95 3.26
CA ALA A 190 2.57 9.96 4.19
C ALA A 190 1.71 11.22 4.27
N ASN A 191 0.62 11.33 3.49
CA ASN A 191 -0.23 12.52 3.35
C ASN A 191 0.55 13.83 3.48
N VAL A 192 1.58 13.99 2.63
CA VAL A 192 2.59 15.06 2.74
C VAL A 192 1.95 16.46 2.81
N LEU A 193 0.76 16.64 2.24
CA LEU A 193 -0.02 17.87 2.39
C LEU A 193 -0.46 18.14 3.83
N ALA A 194 -1.06 17.16 4.50
CA ALA A 194 -1.50 17.32 5.88
C ALA A 194 -0.31 17.60 6.81
N LEU A 195 0.85 17.01 6.51
CA LEU A 195 2.09 17.26 7.25
C LEU A 195 2.54 18.73 7.19
N ARG A 196 2.29 19.44 6.07
CA ARG A 196 2.56 20.89 5.92
C ARG A 196 1.66 21.77 6.79
N GLY A 197 0.53 21.25 7.28
CA GLY A 197 -0.37 21.97 8.18
C GLY A 197 0.26 22.30 9.54
N TYR A 198 1.37 21.65 9.90
CA TYR A 198 2.07 21.81 11.17
C TYR A 198 3.39 22.61 11.02
N GLY A 199 3.53 23.38 9.93
CA GLY A 199 4.72 24.19 9.66
C GLY A 199 5.42 23.80 8.35
N PRO A 200 6.54 24.46 8.02
CA PRO A 200 7.26 24.22 6.77
C PRO A 200 7.72 22.77 6.69
N PHE A 201 7.31 22.08 5.63
CA PHE A 201 7.76 20.73 5.33
C PHE A 201 7.67 20.42 3.83
N GLU A 202 8.83 20.28 3.20
CA GLU A 202 8.93 20.01 1.78
C GLU A 202 9.57 18.65 1.53
N VAL A 203 9.05 17.92 0.54
CA VAL A 203 9.57 16.60 0.15
C VAL A 203 9.72 16.60 -1.35
N SER A 204 10.87 16.13 -1.83
CA SER A 204 11.15 15.99 -3.26
C SER A 204 11.81 14.65 -3.57
N VAL A 205 11.57 14.14 -4.78
CA VAL A 205 12.21 12.93 -5.31
C VAL A 205 12.81 13.26 -6.67
N ASN A 206 14.13 13.12 -6.81
CA ASN A 206 14.92 13.53 -7.98
C ASN A 206 14.66 14.99 -8.38
N GLY A 207 14.55 15.89 -7.39
CA GLY A 207 14.27 17.31 -7.60
C GLY A 207 12.80 17.64 -7.91
N GLU A 208 11.95 16.65 -8.19
CA GLU A 208 10.53 16.87 -8.38
C GLU A 208 9.80 16.94 -7.03
N PRO A 209 9.03 18.00 -6.73
CA PRO A 209 8.30 18.11 -5.49
C PRO A 209 7.18 17.05 -5.42
N VAL A 210 7.05 16.41 -4.25
CA VAL A 210 5.92 15.53 -3.94
C VAL A 210 4.70 16.40 -3.69
N LYS A 211 3.89 16.57 -4.73
CA LYS A 211 2.64 17.32 -4.70
C LYS A 211 1.49 16.49 -5.27
N PRO A 212 0.28 16.59 -4.73
CA PRO A 212 -0.88 15.97 -5.34
C PRO A 212 -1.12 16.52 -6.74
N GLU A 213 -1.73 15.70 -7.59
CA GLU A 213 -2.24 16.18 -8.86
C GLU A 213 -3.48 17.07 -8.64
N GLU A 214 -3.62 18.15 -9.43
CA GLU A 214 -4.84 18.96 -9.45
C GLU A 214 -6.00 18.19 -10.09
N LEU A 215 -6.93 17.70 -9.27
CA LEU A 215 -8.10 16.97 -9.72
C LEU A 215 -9.25 17.93 -10.05
N ARG A 216 -9.12 18.68 -11.15
CA ARG A 216 -10.17 19.61 -11.63
C ARG A 216 -11.49 18.89 -11.93
N GLY A 217 -12.61 19.48 -11.49
CA GLY A 217 -13.97 18.98 -11.74
C GLY A 217 -14.41 17.82 -10.85
N ALA A 218 -13.64 17.51 -9.81
CA ALA A 218 -14.02 16.52 -8.81
C ALA A 218 -15.01 17.12 -7.80
N THR A 219 -15.95 16.31 -7.31
CA THR A 219 -16.85 16.70 -6.22
C THR A 219 -16.26 16.31 -4.88
N LEU A 220 -16.20 17.24 -3.95
CA LEU A 220 -15.67 17.04 -2.60
C LEU A 220 -16.80 16.92 -1.59
N LEU A 221 -16.77 15.86 -0.78
CA LEU A 221 -17.70 15.60 0.29
C LEU A 221 -16.93 15.60 1.62
N PRO A 222 -17.08 16.63 2.46
CA PRO A 222 -16.36 16.69 3.73
C PRO A 222 -16.90 15.64 4.71
N VAL A 223 -15.98 15.02 5.45
CA VAL A 223 -16.23 14.12 6.56
C VAL A 223 -15.90 14.89 7.84
N ASN A 224 -16.90 15.05 8.70
CA ASN A 224 -16.72 15.58 10.04
C ASN A 224 -17.76 14.91 10.94
N ILE A 225 -17.33 13.86 11.64
CA ILE A 225 -18.20 13.03 12.48
C ILE A 225 -17.63 13.02 13.89
N ALA A 226 -18.39 13.55 14.84
CA ALA A 226 -18.05 13.45 16.25
C ALA A 226 -18.48 12.08 16.80
N THR A 227 -17.61 11.45 17.59
CA THR A 227 -17.85 10.18 18.27
C THR A 227 -17.40 10.28 19.72
N GLU A 228 -17.78 9.30 20.56
CA GLU A 228 -17.35 9.25 21.96
C GLU A 228 -15.82 9.09 22.13
N TYR A 229 -15.14 8.51 21.14
CA TYR A 229 -13.69 8.31 21.17
C TYR A 229 -12.90 9.44 20.51
N GLY A 230 -13.57 10.39 19.85
CA GLY A 230 -12.93 11.48 19.12
C GLY A 230 -13.63 11.82 17.80
N LYS A 231 -12.99 12.64 16.97
CA LYS A 231 -13.55 13.05 15.67
C LYS A 231 -12.98 12.21 14.54
N ILE A 232 -13.82 11.94 13.54
CA ILE A 232 -13.41 11.45 12.23
C ILE A 232 -13.49 12.64 11.27
N ILE A 233 -12.35 13.05 10.72
CA ILE A 233 -12.24 14.22 9.85
C ILE A 233 -11.63 13.78 8.53
N GLY A 234 -12.09 14.32 7.41
CA GLY A 234 -11.47 14.03 6.13
C GLY A 234 -12.32 14.48 4.97
N GLU A 235 -12.00 13.96 3.79
CA GLU A 235 -12.63 14.36 2.54
C GLU A 235 -12.78 13.16 1.63
N VAL A 236 -13.98 12.99 1.07
CA VAL A 236 -14.24 12.02 0.00
C VAL A 236 -14.36 12.79 -1.30
N LEU A 237 -13.50 12.42 -2.24
CA LEU A 237 -13.46 12.96 -3.58
C LEU A 237 -14.15 12.01 -4.55
N ILE A 238 -15.01 12.56 -5.41
CA ILE A 238 -15.65 11.81 -6.48
C ILE A 238 -15.23 12.43 -7.80
N LEU A 239 -14.36 11.71 -8.53
CA LEU A 239 -13.85 12.14 -9.83
C LEU A 239 -14.96 12.16 -10.89
N PRO A 240 -14.88 13.00 -11.93
CA PRO A 240 -15.77 12.90 -13.08
C PRO A 240 -15.47 11.62 -13.88
N ILE A 241 -16.50 11.07 -14.53
CA ILE A 241 -16.38 9.80 -15.30
C ILE A 241 -15.29 9.90 -16.38
N SER A 242 -15.14 11.06 -17.01
CA SER A 242 -14.13 11.33 -18.04
C SER A 242 -12.68 11.23 -17.55
N LYS A 243 -12.44 11.30 -16.24
CA LYS A 243 -11.10 11.23 -15.63
C LYS A 243 -10.84 9.90 -14.91
N THR A 244 -11.68 8.90 -15.11
CA THR A 244 -11.47 7.57 -14.51
C THR A 244 -10.19 6.97 -15.10
N ARG A 245 -9.11 6.91 -14.31
CA ARG A 245 -7.91 6.16 -14.67
C ARG A 245 -8.25 4.67 -14.68
N ALA A 246 -7.55 3.91 -15.52
CA ALA A 246 -7.79 2.50 -15.73
C ALA A 246 -7.49 1.68 -14.47
N GLY A 247 -8.53 1.32 -13.70
CA GLY A 247 -8.45 0.31 -12.63
C GLY A 247 -9.21 0.67 -11.34
N ILE A 248 -9.79 -0.34 -10.68
CA ILE A 248 -10.38 -0.24 -9.33
C ILE A 248 -9.29 -0.21 -8.25
N SER A 249 -8.06 -0.62 -8.58
CA SER A 249 -6.95 -0.83 -7.63
C SER A 249 -6.51 0.42 -6.87
N GLU A 250 -6.76 1.62 -7.39
CA GLU A 250 -6.41 2.89 -6.73
C GLU A 250 -7.64 3.59 -6.11
N ALA A 251 -8.82 3.02 -6.25
CA ALA A 251 -10.06 3.62 -5.78
C ALA A 251 -10.35 3.27 -4.31
N GLY A 252 -11.19 4.08 -3.67
CA GLY A 252 -11.58 3.95 -2.27
C GLY A 252 -10.96 5.05 -1.40
N MET A 253 -11.29 4.99 -0.11
CA MET A 253 -10.83 5.94 0.90
C MET A 253 -9.63 5.37 1.66
N SER A 254 -8.71 6.25 2.03
CA SER A 254 -7.61 5.94 2.94
C SER A 254 -8.02 6.22 4.39
N VAL A 255 -7.63 5.37 5.34
CA VAL A 255 -7.84 5.60 6.77
C VAL A 255 -6.50 5.95 7.41
N GLN A 256 -6.48 7.07 8.09
CA GLN A 256 -5.29 7.69 8.66
C GLN A 256 -5.39 7.77 10.18
N GLN A 257 -4.24 7.68 10.83
CA GLN A 257 -4.04 8.02 12.22
C GLN A 257 -2.89 9.02 12.28
N LYS A 258 -3.09 10.18 12.92
CA LYS A 258 -2.10 11.27 12.98
C LYS A 258 -1.57 11.64 11.59
N HIS A 259 -2.48 11.68 10.60
CA HIS A 259 -2.22 11.97 9.18
C HIS A 259 -1.41 10.93 8.40
N ILE A 260 -1.14 9.76 8.99
CA ILE A 260 -0.41 8.68 8.33
C ILE A 260 -1.40 7.60 7.91
N THR A 261 -1.39 7.25 6.62
CA THR A 261 -2.31 6.23 6.10
C THR A 261 -1.92 4.85 6.58
N CYS A 262 -2.86 4.19 7.23
CA CYS A 262 -2.72 2.81 7.70
C CYS A 262 -3.53 1.84 6.82
N LEU A 263 -4.70 2.25 6.33
CA LEU A 263 -5.51 1.44 5.40
C LEU A 263 -5.77 2.21 4.11
N GLN A 264 -5.77 1.49 2.99
CA GLN A 264 -6.07 2.04 1.67
C GLN A 264 -7.26 1.30 1.05
N HIS A 265 -7.85 1.90 0.01
CA HIS A 265 -8.89 1.28 -0.82
C HIS A 265 -10.15 0.84 -0.05
N GLN A 266 -10.50 1.58 1.01
CA GLN A 266 -11.66 1.27 1.83
C GLN A 266 -12.93 1.84 1.20
N PHE A 267 -13.95 0.99 1.02
CA PHE A 267 -15.26 1.39 0.50
C PHE A 267 -16.36 1.41 1.57
N PHE A 268 -16.06 0.90 2.77
CA PHE A 268 -17.01 0.78 3.90
C PHE A 268 -18.36 0.19 3.47
N GLY A 269 -18.33 -0.89 2.69
CA GLY A 269 -19.52 -1.59 2.21
C GLY A 269 -20.14 -1.01 0.93
N LEU A 270 -19.59 0.05 0.32
CA LEU A 270 -20.11 0.51 -0.98
C LEU A 270 -19.96 -0.52 -2.09
N ASP A 271 -18.87 -1.25 -2.04
CA ASP A 271 -18.49 -2.35 -2.91
C ASP A 271 -19.52 -3.49 -2.91
N GLN A 272 -20.30 -3.62 -1.83
CA GLN A 272 -21.40 -4.59 -1.75
C GLN A 272 -22.63 -4.16 -2.55
N TYR A 273 -22.79 -2.86 -2.81
CA TYR A 273 -23.86 -2.38 -3.67
C TYR A 273 -23.42 -2.48 -5.12
N ARG A 274 -24.29 -3.02 -6.00
CA ARG A 274 -24.08 -3.01 -7.46
C ARG A 274 -24.26 -1.61 -8.04
N ILE A 275 -23.37 -0.69 -7.67
CA ILE A 275 -23.37 0.70 -8.15
C ILE A 275 -22.20 0.96 -9.09
N HIS A 276 -22.48 1.74 -10.13
CA HIS A 276 -21.44 2.22 -11.03
C HIS A 276 -20.69 3.39 -10.42
N GLY A 277 -19.41 3.53 -10.76
CA GLY A 277 -18.60 4.68 -10.35
C GLY A 277 -17.80 4.49 -9.06
N LEU A 278 -17.72 3.27 -8.50
CA LEU A 278 -16.83 2.99 -7.37
C LEU A 278 -15.37 3.37 -7.67
N SER A 279 -14.90 3.13 -8.89
CA SER A 279 -13.56 3.49 -9.35
C SER A 279 -13.27 4.99 -9.36
N ARG A 280 -14.29 5.83 -9.17
CA ARG A 280 -14.18 7.31 -9.13
C ARG A 280 -14.02 7.83 -7.72
N ILE A 281 -14.25 6.99 -6.71
CA ILE A 281 -14.17 7.37 -5.31
C ILE A 281 -12.71 7.37 -4.92
N GLN A 282 -12.26 8.49 -4.40
CA GLN A 282 -10.99 8.66 -3.74
C GLN A 282 -11.22 9.43 -2.45
N GLY A 283 -10.22 9.52 -1.59
CA GLY A 283 -10.31 10.36 -0.40
C GLY A 283 -9.56 9.77 0.77
N TRP A 284 -9.66 10.46 1.89
CA TRP A 284 -9.02 10.07 3.12
C TRP A 284 -9.88 10.47 4.32
N VAL A 285 -9.75 9.73 5.41
CA VAL A 285 -10.31 10.06 6.72
C VAL A 285 -9.26 9.83 7.77
N ASN A 286 -9.14 10.75 8.72
CA ASN A 286 -8.26 10.68 9.87
C ASN A 286 -9.07 10.43 11.15
N ALA A 287 -8.64 9.46 11.94
CA ALA A 287 -9.23 9.09 13.23
C ALA A 287 -8.12 8.69 14.22
N ASP A 288 -7.66 9.66 15.01
CA ASP A 288 -6.47 9.50 15.87
C ASP A 288 -6.67 8.48 17.00
N PHE A 289 -7.92 8.20 17.36
CA PHE A 289 -8.31 7.28 18.43
C PHE A 289 -8.25 5.79 18.05
N LEU A 290 -7.98 5.47 16.78
CA LEU A 290 -7.85 4.08 16.34
C LEU A 290 -6.48 3.53 16.72
N ARG A 291 -6.44 2.33 17.30
CA ARG A 291 -5.18 1.67 17.65
C ARG A 291 -4.63 0.88 16.46
N ARG A 292 -3.39 1.16 16.08
CA ARG A 292 -2.70 0.53 14.96
C ARG A 292 -1.98 -0.74 15.37
N LEU A 293 -1.89 -1.72 14.47
CA LEU A 293 -1.11 -2.93 14.68
C LEU A 293 0.40 -2.72 14.44
N PRO A 294 1.28 -3.56 15.03
CA PRO A 294 2.69 -3.60 14.68
C PRO A 294 2.87 -3.79 13.16
N GLY A 295 3.72 -2.95 12.54
CA GLY A 295 3.92 -2.92 11.09
C GLY A 295 3.22 -1.77 10.35
N GLY A 296 2.27 -1.10 11.00
CA GLY A 296 1.81 0.23 10.57
C GLY A 296 0.73 0.26 9.48
N ASN A 297 0.28 -0.90 8.99
CA ASN A 297 -0.62 -1.02 7.83
C ASN A 297 -2.01 -1.59 8.14
N ASP A 298 -2.40 -1.65 9.42
CA ASP A 298 -3.75 -2.06 9.82
C ASP A 298 -4.07 -1.57 11.24
N PHE A 299 -5.33 -1.71 11.64
CA PHE A 299 -5.85 -1.36 12.96
C PHE A 299 -6.39 -2.58 13.70
N GLU A 300 -6.46 -2.46 15.03
CA GLU A 300 -7.08 -3.45 15.92
C GLU A 300 -8.61 -3.49 15.70
N ARG A 301 -9.09 -4.51 15.01
CA ARG A 301 -10.48 -4.61 14.49
C ARG A 301 -11.53 -5.01 15.53
N ASP A 302 -11.12 -5.69 16.59
CA ASP A 302 -11.97 -6.18 17.68
C ASP A 302 -12.27 -5.11 18.76
N SER A 303 -11.55 -3.99 18.71
CA SER A 303 -11.75 -2.85 19.59
C SER A 303 -13.16 -2.21 19.48
N ALA A 304 -13.60 -1.56 20.55
CA ALA A 304 -14.85 -0.78 20.54
C ALA A 304 -14.73 0.44 19.61
N GLN A 305 -13.55 1.05 19.60
CA GLN A 305 -13.15 2.16 18.75
C GLN A 305 -13.33 1.82 17.26
N TRP A 306 -12.81 0.66 16.82
CA TRP A 306 -12.93 0.22 15.43
C TRP A 306 -14.39 -0.01 15.03
N ARG A 307 -15.15 -0.75 15.86
CA ARG A 307 -16.55 -1.05 15.57
C ARG A 307 -17.40 0.22 15.42
N LEU A 308 -17.17 1.21 16.29
CA LEU A 308 -17.84 2.50 16.18
C LEU A 308 -17.43 3.24 14.91
N PHE A 309 -16.12 3.34 14.66
CA PHE A 309 -15.58 4.00 13.47
C PHE A 309 -16.16 3.40 12.18
N GLU A 310 -16.15 2.07 12.05
CA GLU A 310 -16.67 1.39 10.88
C GLU A 310 -18.17 1.64 10.70
N LYS A 311 -18.95 1.59 11.79
CA LYS A 311 -20.38 1.91 11.76
C LYS A 311 -20.64 3.35 11.32
N ALA A 312 -19.89 4.31 11.85
CA ALA A 312 -20.00 5.72 11.49
C ALA A 312 -19.68 5.95 10.01
N MET A 313 -18.57 5.37 9.53
CA MET A 313 -18.16 5.47 8.13
C MET A 313 -19.16 4.81 7.19
N ARG A 314 -19.65 3.60 7.50
CA ARG A 314 -20.73 2.94 6.74
C ARG A 314 -21.97 3.84 6.65
N GLY A 315 -22.35 4.48 7.75
CA GLY A 315 -23.47 5.43 7.80
C GLY A 315 -23.24 6.65 6.90
N PHE A 316 -22.08 7.31 7.01
CA PHE A 316 -21.72 8.45 6.18
C PHE A 316 -21.75 8.09 4.70
N VAL A 317 -21.07 7.01 4.35
CA VAL A 317 -20.88 6.57 2.98
C VAL A 317 -22.22 6.19 2.34
N ARG A 318 -23.10 5.48 3.06
CA ARG A 318 -24.46 5.18 2.59
C ARG A 318 -25.32 6.44 2.42
N ASN A 319 -25.22 7.39 3.32
CA ASN A 319 -26.12 8.55 3.36
C ASN A 319 -25.67 9.69 2.45
N ARG A 320 -24.37 9.82 2.17
CA ARG A 320 -23.80 10.91 1.38
C ARG A 320 -23.28 10.40 0.05
N VAL A 321 -22.28 9.52 0.07
CA VAL A 321 -21.57 9.06 -1.15
C VAL A 321 -22.49 8.24 -2.05
N TYR A 322 -23.17 7.24 -1.52
CA TYR A 322 -24.11 6.41 -2.28
C TYR A 322 -25.26 7.24 -2.88
N LYS A 323 -25.87 8.11 -2.07
CA LYS A 323 -26.97 8.97 -2.54
C LYS A 323 -26.50 9.90 -3.65
N PHE A 324 -25.32 10.49 -3.50
CA PHE A 324 -24.70 11.30 -4.55
C PHE A 324 -24.54 10.48 -5.83
N LEU A 325 -23.79 9.36 -5.79
CA LEU A 325 -23.56 8.54 -6.99
C LEU A 325 -24.85 8.11 -7.70
N ARG A 326 -25.92 7.83 -6.94
CA ARG A 326 -27.23 7.48 -7.50
C ARG A 326 -27.96 8.67 -8.12
N GLN A 327 -27.84 9.87 -7.54
CA GLN A 327 -28.50 11.08 -8.03
C GLN A 327 -27.76 11.70 -9.22
N THR A 328 -26.43 11.70 -9.20
CA THR A 328 -25.61 12.30 -10.25
C THR A 328 -25.45 11.41 -11.47
N ALA A 329 -25.81 10.12 -11.41
CA ALA A 329 -25.85 9.24 -12.57
C ALA A 329 -26.95 9.67 -13.55
N SER A 330 -26.63 10.65 -14.41
CA SER A 330 -27.57 11.15 -15.40
C SER A 330 -27.93 10.07 -16.44
N ARG A 331 -29.09 10.19 -17.09
CA ARG A 331 -29.51 9.26 -18.18
C ARG A 331 -28.47 9.17 -19.32
N ARG A 332 -27.69 10.23 -19.54
CA ARG A 332 -26.62 10.28 -20.56
C ARG A 332 -25.39 9.48 -20.10
N GLU A 333 -25.04 9.57 -18.82
CA GLU A 333 -23.95 8.81 -18.21
C GLU A 333 -24.25 7.33 -18.11
N LEU A 334 -25.48 6.94 -17.78
CA LEU A 334 -25.92 5.54 -17.80
C LEU A 334 -25.77 4.93 -19.21
N ARG A 335 -26.03 5.71 -20.28
CA ARG A 335 -25.82 5.26 -21.67
C ARG A 335 -24.34 5.09 -22.01
N SER A 336 -23.48 6.03 -21.61
CA SER A 336 -22.03 5.91 -21.82
C SER A 336 -21.44 4.71 -21.06
N ILE A 337 -21.93 4.43 -19.85
CA ILE A 337 -21.54 3.26 -19.06
C ILE A 337 -22.02 1.96 -19.72
N GLN A 338 -23.26 1.91 -20.22
CA GLN A 338 -23.78 0.77 -20.97
C GLN A 338 -22.95 0.50 -22.23
N TYR A 339 -22.55 1.55 -22.94
CA TYR A 339 -21.68 1.44 -24.11
C TYR A 339 -20.31 0.84 -23.74
N LEU A 340 -19.66 1.38 -22.69
CA LEU A 340 -18.35 0.89 -22.23
C LEU A 340 -18.40 -0.58 -21.77
N ASN A 341 -19.45 -0.96 -21.02
CA ASN A 341 -19.65 -2.34 -20.60
C ASN A 341 -19.87 -3.29 -21.77
N ARG A 342 -20.58 -2.84 -22.82
CA ARG A 342 -20.78 -3.62 -24.04
C ARG A 342 -19.46 -3.84 -24.77
N GLU A 343 -18.61 -2.81 -24.83
CA GLU A 343 -17.28 -2.90 -25.42
C GLU A 343 -16.35 -3.82 -24.65
N ILE A 344 -16.32 -3.73 -23.31
CA ILE A 344 -15.54 -4.64 -22.45
C ILE A 344 -16.02 -6.08 -22.61
N ALA A 345 -17.34 -6.31 -22.60
CA ALA A 345 -17.90 -7.64 -22.81
C ALA A 345 -17.54 -8.20 -24.20
N GLU A 346 -17.52 -7.37 -25.24
CA GLU A 346 -17.06 -7.77 -26.57
C GLU A 346 -15.56 -8.06 -26.63
N ARG A 347 -14.72 -7.27 -25.97
CA ARG A 347 -13.29 -7.55 -25.85
C ARG A 347 -13.05 -8.87 -25.12
N LEU A 348 -13.77 -9.11 -24.03
CA LEU A 348 -13.71 -10.36 -23.28
C LEU A 348 -14.17 -11.55 -24.14
N ARG A 349 -15.29 -11.41 -24.88
CA ARG A 349 -15.76 -12.41 -25.85
C ARG A 349 -14.73 -12.70 -26.94
N ARG A 350 -14.07 -11.66 -27.48
CA ARG A 350 -13.01 -11.80 -28.49
C ARG A 350 -11.80 -12.53 -27.92
N SER A 351 -11.35 -12.19 -26.71
CA SER A 351 -10.24 -12.86 -26.03
C SER A 351 -10.56 -14.32 -25.70
N LEU A 352 -11.77 -14.61 -25.21
CA LEU A 352 -12.21 -15.98 -24.95
C LEU A 352 -12.32 -16.80 -26.24
N ARG A 353 -12.86 -16.24 -27.33
CA ARG A 353 -12.89 -16.91 -28.63
C ARG A 353 -11.48 -17.21 -29.15
N ARG A 354 -10.55 -16.25 -29.04
CA ARG A 354 -9.14 -16.48 -29.40
C ARG A 354 -8.49 -17.57 -28.56
N ASN A 355 -8.73 -17.59 -27.24
CA ASN A 355 -8.20 -18.66 -26.38
C ASN A 355 -8.81 -20.02 -26.73
N ILE A 356 -10.11 -20.08 -27.04
CA ILE A 356 -10.76 -21.32 -27.50
C ILE A 356 -10.22 -21.76 -28.87
N GLU A 357 -9.95 -20.83 -29.80
CA GLU A 357 -9.32 -21.12 -31.10
C GLU A 357 -7.86 -21.59 -30.96
N ILE A 358 -7.12 -21.04 -30.00
CA ILE A 358 -5.75 -21.47 -29.68
C ILE A 358 -5.77 -22.89 -29.08
N ILE A 359 -6.69 -23.15 -28.15
CA ILE A 359 -6.87 -24.48 -27.54
C ILE A 359 -7.33 -25.50 -28.59
N SER A 360 -8.26 -25.12 -29.48
CA SER A 360 -8.74 -26.01 -30.54
C SER A 360 -7.66 -26.29 -31.60
N LYS A 361 -6.87 -25.29 -32.00
CA LYS A 361 -5.70 -25.49 -32.88
C LYS A 361 -4.60 -26.32 -32.23
N ALA A 362 -4.39 -26.18 -30.92
CA ALA A 362 -3.47 -27.02 -30.16
C ALA A 362 -3.95 -28.48 -30.09
N MET A 363 -5.27 -28.71 -29.92
CA MET A 363 -5.88 -30.05 -29.95
C MET A 363 -5.87 -30.69 -31.35
N ILE A 364 -5.98 -29.90 -32.42
CA ILE A 364 -5.88 -30.40 -33.81
C ILE A 364 -4.43 -30.82 -34.13
N ARG A 365 -3.42 -30.15 -33.54
CA ARG A 365 -2.00 -30.53 -33.68
C ARG A 365 -1.63 -31.84 -32.99
N THR A 366 -2.43 -32.32 -32.03
CA THR A 366 -2.20 -33.58 -31.30
C THR A 366 -2.86 -34.81 -31.92
N LYS A 367 -3.55 -34.70 -33.06
CA LYS A 367 -4.12 -35.87 -33.76
C LYS A 367 -3.51 -36.06 -35.15
N ALA A 368 -2.32 -36.66 -35.18
CA ALA A 368 -1.90 -37.54 -36.28
C ALA A 368 -2.17 -39.01 -35.89
N PRO A 369 -2.50 -39.91 -36.83
CA PRO A 369 -3.20 -41.16 -36.52
C PRO A 369 -2.29 -42.39 -36.44
N SER A 370 -2.64 -43.32 -35.55
CA SER A 370 -2.26 -44.75 -35.62
C SER A 370 -3.22 -45.59 -34.76
N PRO A 371 -3.38 -46.90 -35.06
CA PRO A 371 -4.70 -47.46 -35.36
C PRO A 371 -5.26 -48.48 -34.33
N ALA A 372 -6.57 -48.70 -34.46
CA ALA A 372 -7.36 -49.90 -34.19
C ALA A 372 -7.31 -50.56 -32.78
N SER A 373 -8.48 -50.59 -32.12
CA SER A 373 -9.05 -51.82 -31.57
C SER A 373 -10.55 -51.65 -31.25
N GLN A 374 -11.31 -52.69 -31.58
CA GLN A 374 -12.76 -52.80 -31.63
C GLN A 374 -13.46 -53.00 -30.26
N ALA A 375 -14.80 -52.85 -30.32
CA ALA A 375 -15.87 -53.57 -29.59
C ALA A 375 -16.15 -53.14 -28.12
N SER A 376 -17.39 -53.14 -27.59
CA SER A 376 -18.71 -53.59 -28.05
C SER A 376 -19.84 -53.06 -27.13
N HIS A 377 -21.07 -53.17 -27.64
CA HIS A 377 -22.45 -53.01 -27.12
C HIS A 377 -22.80 -53.16 -25.62
N HIS A 378 -23.85 -52.43 -25.17
CA HIS A 378 -25.18 -52.93 -24.66
C HIS A 378 -26.07 -51.74 -24.21
N VAL A 379 -27.21 -51.42 -24.85
CA VAL A 379 -28.63 -51.86 -24.70
C VAL A 379 -29.38 -51.41 -23.42
N ALA A 380 -30.49 -50.70 -23.71
CA ALA A 380 -31.63 -50.12 -22.96
C ALA A 380 -32.21 -50.73 -21.66
N LYS A 381 -32.86 -49.87 -20.85
CA LYS A 381 -34.25 -50.10 -20.35
C LYS A 381 -34.96 -48.82 -19.86
N ARG A 382 -36.27 -48.74 -20.12
CA ARG A 382 -37.29 -47.76 -19.69
C ARG A 382 -38.13 -48.35 -18.53
N GLU A 383 -38.69 -47.48 -17.68
CA GLU A 383 -40.05 -47.53 -17.04
C GLU A 383 -40.13 -46.39 -15.99
N THR A 384 -40.87 -45.30 -16.18
CA THR A 384 -42.29 -44.99 -15.85
C THR A 384 -42.76 -45.30 -14.42
N GLY A 385 -43.15 -44.26 -13.67
CA GLY A 385 -43.93 -44.35 -12.44
C GLY A 385 -44.39 -42.97 -11.95
N SER A 386 -45.69 -42.71 -12.03
CA SER A 386 -46.39 -41.47 -11.67
C SER A 386 -46.76 -41.39 -10.19
N GLY A 387 -46.75 -40.18 -9.61
CA GLY A 387 -47.40 -39.89 -8.34
C GLY A 387 -47.68 -38.40 -8.18
N ARG A 388 -48.97 -38.02 -8.16
CA ARG A 388 -49.47 -36.64 -8.07
C ARG A 388 -50.18 -36.49 -6.72
N MET A 389 -49.76 -35.54 -5.88
CA MET A 389 -50.57 -35.05 -4.76
C MET A 389 -50.38 -33.54 -4.58
N LYS A 390 -51.52 -32.87 -4.33
CA LYS A 390 -51.76 -31.43 -4.30
C LYS A 390 -51.11 -30.77 -3.09
N ASP A 391 -50.66 -29.51 -3.22
CA ASP A 391 -51.16 -28.45 -2.33
C ASP A 391 -50.77 -27.02 -2.76
N ARG A 392 -51.70 -26.09 -2.44
CA ARG A 392 -51.74 -24.67 -2.78
C ARG A 392 -50.51 -23.91 -2.25
N LYS A 393 -49.81 -23.17 -3.13
CA LYS A 393 -48.81 -22.17 -2.74
C LYS A 393 -49.22 -20.75 -3.15
N SER A 394 -49.16 -19.88 -2.17
CA SER A 394 -49.36 -18.43 -2.22
C SER A 394 -48.36 -17.75 -3.17
N LYS A 395 -48.85 -16.74 -3.88
CA LYS A 395 -48.08 -15.89 -4.79
C LYS A 395 -46.94 -15.19 -4.04
N THR A 396 -45.73 -15.69 -4.25
CA THR A 396 -44.48 -14.98 -3.91
C THR A 396 -43.68 -14.94 -5.21
N HIS A 397 -43.51 -13.75 -5.79
CA HIS A 397 -42.60 -13.60 -6.93
C HIS A 397 -41.17 -13.81 -6.44
N SER A 398 -40.58 -14.99 -6.68
CA SER A 398 -39.13 -15.16 -6.60
C SER A 398 -38.51 -14.31 -7.71
N ARG A 399 -37.62 -13.39 -7.33
CA ARG A 399 -36.76 -12.71 -8.30
C ARG A 399 -35.66 -13.69 -8.66
N ASP A 400 -35.82 -14.33 -9.82
CA ASP A 400 -34.83 -15.26 -10.38
C ASP A 400 -33.47 -14.57 -10.55
N ALA A 401 -32.41 -15.33 -10.26
CA ALA A 401 -31.07 -15.00 -10.70
C ALA A 401 -31.08 -14.84 -12.23
N THR A 402 -30.47 -13.78 -12.75
CA THR A 402 -30.26 -13.62 -14.20
C THR A 402 -29.29 -14.69 -14.71
N ARG A 403 -29.83 -15.85 -15.02
CA ARG A 403 -29.13 -16.97 -15.64
C ARG A 403 -28.83 -16.60 -17.07
N SER A 404 -27.56 -16.37 -17.38
CA SER A 404 -27.13 -16.05 -18.73
C SER A 404 -26.86 -17.36 -19.46
N VAL A 405 -27.67 -17.65 -20.48
CA VAL A 405 -27.56 -18.86 -21.29
C VAL A 405 -26.92 -18.51 -22.61
N ILE A 406 -25.79 -19.13 -22.93
CA ILE A 406 -25.16 -19.06 -24.25
C ILE A 406 -25.47 -20.35 -24.99
N ARG A 407 -26.15 -20.23 -26.13
CA ARG A 407 -26.35 -21.33 -27.09
C ARG A 407 -25.28 -21.25 -28.16
N LEU A 408 -24.45 -22.28 -28.26
CA LEU A 408 -23.62 -22.58 -29.42
C LEU A 408 -24.25 -23.76 -30.16
N LYS A 409 -23.93 -23.93 -31.45
CA LYS A 409 -24.63 -24.85 -32.39
C LYS A 409 -24.97 -26.22 -31.78
N ASP A 410 -24.07 -26.78 -30.95
CA ASP A 410 -24.23 -28.12 -30.39
C ASP A 410 -24.14 -28.17 -28.85
N GLN A 411 -24.09 -27.02 -28.16
CA GLN A 411 -23.99 -26.97 -26.69
C GLN A 411 -24.71 -25.77 -26.07
N VAL A 412 -25.35 -26.01 -24.92
CA VAL A 412 -25.93 -24.96 -24.07
C VAL A 412 -25.05 -24.80 -22.84
N LEU A 413 -24.34 -23.68 -22.76
CA LEU A 413 -23.59 -23.32 -21.56
C LEU A 413 -24.43 -22.32 -20.76
N ALA A 414 -24.88 -22.78 -19.59
CA ALA A 414 -25.49 -21.92 -18.59
C ALA A 414 -24.44 -21.61 -17.53
N PHE A 415 -24.21 -20.33 -17.28
CA PHE A 415 -23.38 -19.90 -16.16
C PHE A 415 -24.18 -18.96 -15.27
N ASP A 416 -24.15 -19.26 -13.99
CA ASP A 416 -24.49 -18.31 -12.96
C ASP A 416 -23.29 -17.37 -12.83
N ILE A 417 -23.48 -16.10 -13.19
CA ILE A 417 -22.43 -15.10 -13.00
C ILE A 417 -22.41 -14.78 -11.51
N ALA A 418 -21.65 -15.56 -10.73
CA ALA A 418 -21.23 -15.15 -9.40
C ALA A 418 -20.42 -13.85 -9.56
N HIS A 419 -21.05 -12.73 -9.22
CA HIS A 419 -20.33 -11.46 -9.10
C HIS A 419 -19.48 -11.58 -7.85
N GLY A 420 -18.15 -11.56 -8.02
CA GLY A 420 -17.17 -11.72 -6.94
C GLY A 420 -17.55 -10.90 -5.72
N GLY A 421 -17.99 -11.62 -4.72
CA GLY A 421 -18.63 -11.13 -3.51
C GLY A 421 -19.23 -12.31 -2.76
N ASP A 422 -18.40 -13.30 -2.40
CA ASP A 422 -18.21 -13.69 -0.99
C ASP A 422 -17.25 -14.88 -0.83
N ARG A 423 -16.40 -14.76 0.21
CA ARG A 423 -15.92 -15.79 1.15
C ARG A 423 -15.05 -16.93 0.65
N GLY A 424 -13.79 -16.82 1.06
CA GLY A 424 -12.70 -17.80 1.07
C GLY A 424 -11.44 -17.07 1.48
#